data_AF-K1KVE9-F1
#
_entry.id   AF-K1KVE9-F1
#
_cell.length_a   1.000
_cell.length_b   1.000
_cell.length_c   1.000
_cell.angle_alpha   90.00
_cell.angle_beta   90.00
_cell.angle_gamma   90.00
#
_symmetry.space_group_name_H-M   'P 1'
#
loop_
_entity.id
_entity.type
_entity.pdbx_description
1 polymer ?
#
loop_
_entity_poly.entity_id
_entity_poly.type
_entity_poly.pdbx_seq_one_letter_code
_entity_poly.pdbx_strand_id
1 'polypeptide(L)' 'MKPTTDRMLNRIKDVYMFILNKGEVTTQDLVEEFNITPRTIQRDLNVLAFNDLVMSPSRGKWTTTKKKVKMTS' A
#
# COMPACT_ATOMS: atom_id res chain seq x y z
N MET A 1 4.51 -7.41 19.30
CA MET A 1 3.60 -8.12 18.40
C MET A 1 4.29 -9.41 17.95
N LYS A 2 3.58 -10.37 17.32
CA LYS A 2 4.28 -11.56 16.77
C LYS A 2 5.18 -11.10 15.61
N PRO A 3 6.41 -11.63 15.45
CA PRO A 3 7.38 -11.15 14.46
C PRO A 3 6.92 -11.28 13.00
N THR A 4 5.88 -12.07 12.74
CA THR A 4 5.23 -12.18 11.42
C THR A 4 4.24 -11.04 11.18
N THR A 5 3.56 -10.57 12.22
CA THR A 5 2.62 -9.45 12.16
C THR A 5 3.36 -8.13 11.95
N ASP A 6 4.50 -7.94 12.61
CA ASP A 6 5.33 -6.73 12.46
C ASP A 6 5.87 -6.57 11.04
N ARG A 7 6.35 -7.67 10.44
CA ARG A 7 6.83 -7.66 9.05
C ARG A 7 5.73 -7.34 8.04
N MET A 8 4.51 -7.85 8.26
CA MET A 8 3.36 -7.53 7.42
C MET A 8 2.96 -6.06 7.54
N LEU A 9 2.89 -5.53 8.77
CA LEU A 9 2.52 -4.14 9.01
C LEU A 9 3.54 -3.16 8.45
N ASN A 10 4.84 -3.45 8.59
CA ASN A 10 5.89 -2.63 7.98
C ASN A 10 5.76 -2.60 6.46
N ARG A 11 5.58 -3.76 5.83
CA ARG A 11 5.35 -3.83 4.38
C ARG A 11 4.14 -3.01 3.92
N ILE A 12 3.01 -3.09 4.64
CA ILE A 12 1.81 -2.32 4.32
C ILE A 12 2.08 -0.80 4.40
N LYS A 13 2.84 -0.36 5.41
CA LYS A 13 3.27 1.04 5.53
C LYS A 13 4.17 1.44 4.37
N ASP A 14 5.14 0.60 4.01
CA ASP A 14 6.07 0.88 2.92
C ASP A 14 5.34 1.00 1.57
N VAL A 15 4.36 0.12 1.30
CA VAL A 15 3.47 0.22 0.14
C VAL A 15 2.72 1.55 0.12
N TYR A 16 2.12 1.96 1.23
CA TYR A 16 1.45 3.26 1.32
C TYR A 16 2.40 4.43 1.03
N MET A 17 3.60 4.41 1.62
CA MET A 17 4.61 5.44 1.43
C MET A 17 5.07 5.53 -0.02
N PHE A 18 5.23 4.40 -0.69
CA PHE A 18 5.58 4.36 -2.10
C PHE A 18 4.49 5.00 -2.98
N ILE A 19 3.22 4.67 -2.75
CA ILE A 19 2.08 5.26 -3.48
C ILE A 19 2.01 6.77 -3.19
N LEU A 20 2.23 7.19 -1.93
CA LEU A 20 2.24 8.60 -1.54
C LEU A 20 3.33 9.39 -2.29
N ASN A 21 4.53 8.82 -2.39
CA ASN A 21 5.68 9.48 -3.03
C ASN A 21 5.57 9.52 -4.56
N LYS A 22 5.03 8.46 -5.20
CA LYS A 22 4.83 8.43 -6.66
C LYS A 22 3.54 9.12 -7.13
N GLY A 23 2.54 9.27 -6.26
CA GLY A 23 1.24 9.85 -6.57
C GLY A 23 0.24 8.87 -7.17
N GLU A 24 0.56 8.25 -8.30
CA GLU A 24 -0.26 7.20 -8.94
C GLU A 24 0.63 6.02 -9.33
N VAL A 25 0.18 4.80 -9.02
CA VAL A 25 0.91 3.57 -9.36
C VAL A 25 -0.05 2.49 -9.85
N THR A 26 0.49 1.47 -10.51
CA THR A 26 -0.22 0.24 -10.86
C THR A 26 0.09 -0.87 -9.87
N THR A 27 -0.73 -1.93 -9.91
CA THR A 27 -0.45 -3.15 -9.14
C THR A 27 0.88 -3.79 -9.57
N GLN A 28 1.25 -3.64 -10.84
CA GLN A 28 2.50 -4.19 -11.40
C GLN A 28 3.73 -3.42 -10.87
N ASP A 29 3.66 -2.10 -10.78
CA ASP A 29 4.74 -1.28 -10.19
C ASP A 29 5.06 -1.72 -8.75
N LEU A 30 4.02 -2.03 -7.97
CA LEU A 30 4.17 -2.51 -6.60
C LEU A 30 4.73 -3.94 -6.52
N VAL A 31 4.36 -4.81 -7.46
CA VAL A 31 4.91 -6.17 -7.53
C VAL A 31 6.41 -6.13 -7.83
N GLU A 32 6.83 -5.25 -8.75
CA GLU A 32 8.22 -5.08 -9.15
C GLU A 32 9.05 -4.42 -8.04
N GLU A 33 8.55 -3.34 -7.43
CA GLU A 33 9.23 -2.63 -6.34
C GLU A 33 9.45 -3.53 -5.11
N PHE A 34 8.42 -4.23 -4.67
CA PHE A 34 8.46 -5.01 -3.43
C PHE A 34 8.86 -6.48 -3.63
N ASN A 35 9.04 -6.91 -4.88
CA ASN A 35 9.37 -8.29 -5.27
C ASN A 35 8.47 -9.34 -4.57
N ILE A 36 7.15 -9.09 -4.57
CA ILE A 36 6.15 -9.97 -3.96
C ILE A 36 4.99 -10.26 -4.91
N THR A 37 4.28 -11.36 -4.65
CA THR A 37 3.21 -11.79 -5.54
C THR A 37 2.07 -10.76 -5.65
N PRO A 38 1.39 -10.65 -6.81
CA PRO A 38 0.24 -9.77 -6.98
C PRO A 38 -0.86 -9.99 -5.93
N ARG A 39 -1.06 -11.25 -5.49
CA ARG A 39 -2.03 -11.58 -4.44
C ARG A 39 -1.66 -10.94 -3.09
N THR A 40 -0.38 -10.86 -2.76
CA THR A 40 0.10 -10.23 -1.52
C THR A 40 -0.10 -8.71 -1.60
N ILE A 41 0.31 -8.09 -2.72
CA ILE A 41 0.07 -6.66 -2.96
C ILE A 41 -1.41 -6.32 -2.88
N GLN A 42 -2.28 -7.11 -3.51
CA GLN A 42 -3.71 -6.86 -3.47
C GLN A 42 -4.27 -6.95 -2.04
N ARG A 43 -3.76 -7.86 -1.20
CA ARG A 43 -4.15 -7.92 0.22
C ARG A 43 -3.72 -6.67 0.98
N ASP A 44 -2.49 -6.21 0.77
CA ASP A 44 -1.98 -5.00 1.43
C ASP A 44 -2.78 -3.77 0.99
N LEU A 45 -3.05 -3.64 -0.31
CA LEU A 45 -3.91 -2.59 -0.88
C LEU A 45 -5.33 -2.64 -0.31
N ASN A 46 -5.90 -3.83 -0.12
CA ASN A 46 -7.23 -3.97 0.48
C ASN A 46 -7.24 -3.49 1.93
N VAL A 47 -6.18 -3.74 2.71
CA VAL A 47 -6.05 -3.20 4.07
C VAL A 47 -5.98 -1.68 4.05
N LEU A 48 -5.16 -1.11 3.16
CA LEU A 48 -5.05 0.35 3.02
C LEU A 48 -6.37 0.99 2.55
N ALA A 49 -7.05 0.38 1.59
CA ALA A 49 -8.32 0.85 1.04
C ALA A 49 -9.45 0.78 2.07
N PHE A 50 -9.52 -0.32 2.84
CA PHE A 50 -10.47 -0.45 3.95
C PHE A 50 -10.30 0.64 5.01
N ASN A 51 -9.08 1.17 5.16
CA ASN A 51 -8.77 2.27 6.09
C ASN A 51 -8.84 3.66 5.43
N ASP A 52 -9.37 3.78 4.22
CA ASP A 52 -9.43 5.02 3.42
C ASP A 52 -8.07 5.68 3.20
N LEU A 53 -6.98 4.91 3.12
CA LEU A 53 -5.63 5.45 2.91
C LEU A 53 -5.27 5.49 1.42
N VAL A 54 -5.80 4.56 0.64
CA VAL A 54 -5.64 4.50 -0.82
C VAL A 54 -7.00 4.29 -1.49
N MET A 55 -7.08 4.67 -2.76
CA MET A 55 -8.24 4.42 -3.61
C MET A 55 -7.78 4.02 -5.02
N SER A 56 -8.69 3.43 -5.79
CA SER A 56 -8.44 3.06 -7.18
C SER A 56 -9.17 4.02 -8.12
N PRO A 57 -8.47 4.98 -8.76
CA PRO A 57 -9.11 5.94 -9.67
C PRO A 57 -9.54 5.28 -11.00
N SER A 58 -8.88 4.19 -11.39
CA SER A 58 -9.23 3.35 -12.53
C SER A 58 -8.71 1.93 -12.30
N ARG A 59 -9.28 0.94 -13.00
CA ARG A 59 -8.98 -0.47 -12.79
C ARG A 59 -7.47 -0.73 -12.84
N GLY A 60 -6.94 -1.30 -11.75
CA GLY A 60 -5.53 -1.68 -11.62
C GLY A 60 -4.58 -0.56 -11.21
N LYS A 61 -5.09 0.68 -11.10
CA LYS A 61 -4.35 1.85 -10.60
C LYS A 61 -4.73 2.18 -9.17
N TRP A 62 -3.79 2.80 -8.46
CA TRP A 62 -3.89 3.16 -7.06
C TRP A 62 -3.27 4.52 -6.79
N THR A 63 -3.93 5.31 -5.96
CA THR A 63 -3.45 6.61 -5.46
C THR A 63 -3.82 6.77 -3.98
N THR A 64 -3.16 7.68 -3.27
CA THR A 64 -3.51 7.98 -1.88
C THR A 64 -4.78 8.82 -1.79
N THR A 65 -5.50 8.73 -0.68
CA THR A 65 -6.62 9.64 -0.42
C THR A 65 -6.12 10.95 0.21
N LYS A 66 -7.04 11.91 0.42
CA LYS A 66 -6.75 13.15 1.14
C LYS A 66 -6.76 13.00 2.67
N LYS A 67 -6.90 11.77 3.19
CA LYS A 67 -6.97 11.50 4.63
C LYS A 67 -5.63 11.88 5.27
N LYS A 68 -5.67 12.77 6.27
CA LYS A 68 -4.46 13.16 7.01
C LYS A 68 -3.99 11.97 7.85
N VAL A 69 -2.78 11.50 7.57
CA VAL A 69 -2.12 10.44 8.34
C VAL A 69 -1.03 11.06 9.21
N LYS A 70 -0.99 10.72 10.50
CA LYS A 70 0.14 11.08 11.36
C LYS A 70 1.29 10.12 11.05
N MET A 71 2.34 10.65 10.46
CA MET A 71 3.59 9.94 10.23
C MET A 71 4.37 9.92 11.55
N THR A 72 4.43 8.77 12.21
CA THR A 72 5.27 8.56 13.39
C THR A 72 6.49 7.74 12.98
N SER A 73 7.69 8.28 13.23
CA SER A 73 8.98 7.61 13.04
C SER A 73 9.17 6.43 13.98
#